data_AF-A0A8J5L021-F1
#
_entry.id   AF-A0A8J5L021-F1
#
_cell.length_a   1.000
_cell.length_b   1.000
_cell.length_c   1.000
_cell.angle_alpha   90.00
_cell.angle_beta   90.00
_cell.angle_gamma   90.00
#
_symmetry.space_group_name_H-M   'P 1'
#
loop_
_entity.id
_entity.type
_entity.pdbx_description
1 polymer ?
#
loop_
_entity_poly.entity_id
_entity_poly.type
_entity_poly.pdbx_seq_one_letter_code
_entity_poly.pdbx_strand_id
1 'polypeptide(L)'
;MPRWLQHAAFMAQQLGFSIVDSVISTLNDAGYNKTALEVMIQSSDSAVLVKFKQLTNYKLLYQIDKSIDDAISSSVVDIKRFANAVALQKQSIYPSSMLFTTGETGLVSQFHAAGLDVYAYVFRNEFISQPWDFLSDATVEINAYVNGIGVDGVITDFPGTAWRYKRSSCRNMGNTPNFMQPIQAGQLLQLMAPIELPPALSPMPPLTIADVVEPPLPSASATVAPGAAPPSPRPSSGHHNVAPLFFTLLMICVYLLI
;
A
#
# COMPACT_ATOMS: atom_id res chain seq x y z
N MET A 1 -6.35 -2.09 -6.92
CA MET A 1 -5.51 -0.87 -6.75
C MET A 1 -4.34 -0.79 -7.74
N PRO A 2 -4.28 0.23 -8.61
CA PRO A 2 -3.12 0.47 -9.47
C PRO A 2 -1.91 0.99 -8.68
N ARG A 3 -0.73 0.41 -8.92
CA ARG A 3 0.52 0.69 -8.21
C ARG A 3 1.38 1.65 -9.04
N TRP A 4 1.23 2.95 -8.84
CA TRP A 4 1.82 3.96 -9.74
C TRP A 4 3.24 4.39 -9.39
N LEU A 5 3.66 4.20 -8.14
CA LEU A 5 5.01 4.57 -7.65
C LEU A 5 5.92 3.35 -7.47
N GLN A 6 5.80 2.37 -8.37
CA GLN A 6 6.71 1.23 -8.42
C GLN A 6 7.65 1.36 -9.61
N HIS A 7 8.85 0.81 -9.49
CA HIS A 7 9.85 0.74 -10.55
C HIS A 7 10.36 2.13 -10.99
N ALA A 8 10.49 3.07 -10.04
CA ALA A 8 10.95 4.42 -10.35
C ALA A 8 12.36 4.46 -10.97
N ALA A 9 13.25 3.56 -10.54
CA ALA A 9 14.58 3.42 -11.10
C ALA A 9 14.55 3.02 -12.59
N PHE A 10 13.63 2.12 -12.96
CA PHE A 10 13.43 1.72 -14.36
C PHE A 10 12.92 2.90 -15.19
N MET A 11 11.93 3.67 -14.70
CA MET A 11 11.41 4.82 -15.43
C MET A 11 12.48 5.89 -15.68
N ALA A 12 13.31 6.17 -14.67
CA ALA A 12 14.40 7.13 -14.80
C ALA A 12 15.48 6.66 -15.80
N GLN A 13 15.86 5.38 -15.77
CA GLN A 13 16.92 4.84 -16.63
C GLN A 13 16.46 4.55 -18.07
N GLN A 14 15.26 4.00 -18.24
CA GLN A 14 14.80 3.46 -19.51
C GLN A 14 13.86 4.42 -20.24
N LEU A 15 13.09 5.22 -19.49
CA LEU A 15 12.11 6.16 -20.07
C LEU A 15 12.56 7.62 -19.96
N GLY A 16 13.66 7.89 -19.24
CA GLY A 16 14.29 9.22 -19.19
C GLY A 16 13.50 10.27 -18.42
N PHE A 17 12.54 9.88 -17.57
CA PHE A 17 11.79 10.80 -16.71
C PHE A 17 11.75 10.34 -15.26
N SER A 18 11.66 11.30 -14.35
CA SER A 18 11.60 11.06 -12.90
C SER A 18 10.17 11.13 -12.42
N ILE A 19 9.59 9.98 -12.09
CA ILE A 19 8.21 9.91 -11.56
C ILE A 19 8.05 10.74 -10.28
N VAL A 20 9.08 10.81 -9.43
CA VAL A 20 9.08 11.60 -8.20
C VAL A 20 8.92 13.09 -8.53
N ASP A 21 9.71 13.61 -9.46
CA ASP A 21 9.67 15.03 -9.80
C ASP A 21 8.36 15.39 -10.51
N SER A 22 7.84 14.49 -11.36
CA SER A 22 6.52 14.64 -12.00
C SER A 22 5.38 14.69 -10.97
N VAL A 23 5.38 13.80 -9.98
CA VAL A 23 4.36 13.79 -8.92
C VAL A 23 4.45 15.05 -8.06
N ILE A 24 5.66 15.48 -7.67
CA ILE A 24 5.85 16.72 -6.89
C ILE A 24 5.34 17.93 -7.66
N SER A 25 5.70 18.06 -8.94
CA SER A 25 5.19 19.15 -9.79
C SER A 25 3.66 19.14 -9.83
N THR A 26 3.07 17.99 -10.11
CA THR A 26 1.61 17.84 -10.23
C THR A 26 0.90 18.21 -8.92
N LEU A 27 1.42 17.78 -7.77
CA LEU A 27 0.85 18.13 -6.46
C LEU A 27 0.97 19.63 -6.15
N ASN A 28 2.08 20.24 -6.53
CA ASN A 28 2.28 21.69 -6.38
C ASN A 28 1.34 22.50 -7.29
N ASP A 29 1.19 22.08 -8.55
CA ASP A 29 0.32 22.73 -9.54
C ASP A 29 -1.15 22.62 -9.14
N ALA A 30 -1.54 21.48 -8.55
CA ALA A 30 -2.87 21.27 -7.96
C ALA A 30 -3.07 22.02 -6.62
N GLY A 31 -2.03 22.65 -6.07
CA GLY A 31 -2.11 23.46 -4.86
C GLY A 31 -2.10 22.70 -3.54
N TYR A 32 -1.83 21.38 -3.55
CA TYR A 32 -1.81 20.55 -2.32
C TYR A 32 -0.70 20.96 -1.33
N ASN A 33 0.28 21.73 -1.77
CA ASN A 33 1.29 22.34 -0.90
C ASN A 33 0.77 23.51 -0.04
N LYS A 34 -0.43 24.02 -0.34
CA LYS A 34 -1.07 25.17 0.34
C LYS A 34 -2.38 24.78 1.04
N THR A 35 -2.81 23.53 0.93
CA THR A 35 -4.04 23.05 1.57
C THR A 35 -3.78 22.62 3.01
N ALA A 36 -4.80 22.74 3.86
CA ALA A 36 -4.82 22.07 5.16
C ALA A 36 -5.10 20.55 5.05
N LEU A 37 -5.38 20.05 3.83
CA LEU A 37 -5.60 18.63 3.57
C LEU A 37 -4.27 17.88 3.70
N GLU A 38 -4.30 16.80 4.49
CA GLU A 38 -3.16 15.91 4.62
C GLU A 38 -3.02 15.04 3.37
N VAL A 39 -1.82 15.04 2.79
CA VAL A 39 -1.46 14.18 1.66
C VAL A 39 -0.47 13.13 2.16
N MET A 40 -0.79 11.87 1.89
CA MET A 40 0.08 10.73 2.15
C MET A 40 0.53 10.10 0.84
N ILE A 41 1.84 9.96 0.66
CA ILE A 41 2.45 9.34 -0.53
C ILE A 41 2.86 7.91 -0.17
N GLN A 42 2.31 6.95 -0.91
CA GLN A 42 2.57 5.53 -0.72
C GLN A 42 3.53 4.99 -1.78
N SER A 43 4.49 4.17 -1.35
CA SER A 43 5.40 3.45 -2.26
C SER A 43 5.90 2.16 -1.59
N SER A 44 6.16 1.14 -2.40
CA SER A 44 6.91 -0.07 -1.99
C SER A 44 8.43 0.12 -2.14
N ASP A 45 8.85 1.09 -2.95
CA ASP A 45 10.27 1.38 -3.20
C ASP A 45 10.75 2.38 -2.12
N SER A 46 11.69 1.98 -1.25
CA SER A 46 12.19 2.84 -0.17
C SER A 46 12.99 4.02 -0.71
N ALA A 47 13.73 3.84 -1.81
CA ALA A 47 14.49 4.92 -2.45
C ALA A 47 13.58 6.06 -2.94
N VAL A 48 12.36 5.71 -3.37
CA VAL A 48 11.32 6.69 -3.75
C VAL A 48 10.89 7.52 -2.56
N LEU A 49 10.57 6.88 -1.43
CA LEU A 49 10.16 7.60 -0.22
C LEU A 49 11.29 8.44 0.37
N VAL A 50 12.53 7.96 0.33
CA VAL A 50 13.71 8.75 0.72
C VAL A 50 13.81 10.02 -0.13
N LYS A 51 13.64 9.93 -1.45
CA LYS A 51 13.67 11.10 -2.33
C LYS A 51 12.50 12.05 -2.05
N PHE A 52 11.29 11.54 -1.84
CA PHE A 52 10.14 12.38 -1.44
C PHE A 52 10.37 13.09 -0.10
N LYS A 53 10.98 12.41 0.88
CA LYS A 53 11.29 13.00 2.19
C LYS A 53 12.28 14.17 2.09
N GLN A 54 13.21 14.09 1.16
CA GLN A 54 14.19 15.16 0.93
C GLN A 54 13.57 16.40 0.26
N LEU A 55 12.53 16.19 -0.55
CA LEU A 55 11.96 17.23 -1.40
C LEU A 55 10.63 17.79 -0.90
N THR A 56 9.97 17.12 0.05
CA THR A 56 8.60 17.45 0.49
C THR A 56 8.41 17.21 1.98
N ASN A 57 7.33 17.77 2.53
CA ASN A 57 6.89 17.53 3.92
C ASN A 57 5.61 16.68 3.99
N TYR A 58 5.28 15.95 2.92
CA TYR A 58 4.10 15.06 2.91
C TYR A 58 4.31 13.88 3.85
N LYS A 59 3.22 13.28 4.34
CA LYS A 59 3.32 12.00 5.06
C LYS A 59 3.70 10.90 4.09
N LEU A 60 4.54 9.98 4.52
CA LEU A 60 5.06 8.90 3.68
C LEU A 60 4.65 7.54 4.25
N LEU A 61 4.09 6.68 3.39
CA LEU A 61 3.59 5.35 3.71
C LEU A 61 4.42 4.29 2.98
N TYR A 62 5.17 3.49 3.73
CA TYR A 62 5.95 2.39 3.17
C TYR A 62 5.10 1.12 3.05
N GLN A 63 4.86 0.66 1.83
CA GLN A 63 4.11 -0.55 1.57
C GLN A 63 5.03 -1.77 1.56
N ILE A 64 4.85 -2.67 2.53
CA ILE A 64 5.62 -3.91 2.59
C ILE A 64 4.89 -4.95 1.73
N ASP A 65 5.44 -5.26 0.55
CA ASP A 65 4.86 -6.17 -0.45
C ASP A 65 5.07 -7.67 -0.13
N LYS A 66 5.70 -7.97 1.00
CA LYS A 66 6.03 -9.32 1.47
C LYS A 66 5.15 -9.69 2.68
N SER A 67 4.68 -10.94 2.72
CA SER A 67 4.09 -11.50 3.94
C SER A 67 5.20 -11.78 4.95
N ILE A 68 5.08 -11.19 6.14
CA ILE A 68 6.06 -11.24 7.23
C ILE A 68 5.33 -11.53 8.53
N ASP A 69 5.98 -12.18 9.49
CA ASP A 69 5.43 -12.41 10.84
C ASP A 69 6.13 -11.58 11.93
N ASP A 70 7.33 -11.09 11.67
CA ASP A 70 8.13 -10.25 12.56
C ASP A 70 8.96 -9.23 11.74
N ALA A 71 9.49 -8.20 12.40
CA ALA A 71 10.44 -7.26 11.82
C ALA A 71 11.61 -7.03 12.75
N ILE A 72 12.84 -7.28 12.28
CA ILE A 72 14.03 -7.06 13.12
C ILE A 72 14.15 -5.58 13.48
N SER A 73 14.55 -5.26 14.71
CA SER A 73 14.54 -3.88 15.22
C SER A 73 15.27 -2.88 14.31
N SER A 74 16.37 -3.28 13.67
CA SER A 74 17.12 -2.43 12.74
C SER A 74 16.32 -2.07 11.49
N SER A 75 15.52 -3.00 10.94
CA SER A 75 14.65 -2.74 9.79
C SER A 75 13.57 -1.71 10.13
N VAL A 76 12.97 -1.82 11.32
CA VAL A 76 11.96 -0.86 11.81
C VAL A 76 12.57 0.53 12.01
N VAL A 77 13.78 0.60 12.58
CA VAL A 77 14.53 1.87 12.73
C VAL A 77 14.82 2.49 11.37
N ASP A 78 15.22 1.71 10.37
CA ASP A 78 15.48 2.22 9.02
C ASP A 78 14.21 2.74 8.35
N ILE A 79 13.09 2.02 8.47
CA ILE A 79 11.78 2.49 7.96
C ILE A 79 11.42 3.85 8.57
N LYS A 80 11.58 4.00 9.89
CA LYS A 80 11.28 5.26 10.59
C LYS A 80 12.10 6.45 10.07
N ARG A 81 13.27 6.21 9.50
CA ARG A 81 14.10 7.28 8.91
C ARG A 81 13.51 7.87 7.65
N PHE A 82 12.64 7.17 6.92
CA PHE A 82 12.06 7.67 5.67
C PHE A 82 10.53 7.65 5.59
N ALA A 83 9.84 6.93 6.46
CA ALA A 83 8.38 6.83 6.46
C ALA A 83 7.74 7.30 7.78
N ASN A 84 6.47 7.69 7.68
CA ASN A 84 5.61 8.02 8.83
C ASN A 84 4.71 6.84 9.20
N ALA A 85 4.39 5.99 8.23
CA ALA A 85 3.48 4.87 8.37
C ALA A 85 3.95 3.68 7.54
N VAL A 86 3.44 2.50 7.86
CA VAL A 86 3.63 1.26 7.08
C VAL A 86 2.28 0.69 6.63
N ALA A 87 2.26 0.08 5.44
CA ALA A 87 1.13 -0.72 4.98
C ALA A 87 1.53 -2.20 4.98
N LEU A 88 0.77 -3.03 5.71
CA LEU A 88 0.97 -4.47 5.87
C LEU A 88 -0.12 -5.28 5.17
N GLN A 89 0.27 -6.41 4.58
CA GLN A 89 -0.70 -7.35 4.05
C GLN A 89 -1.53 -7.95 5.18
N LYS A 90 -2.81 -8.22 4.90
CA LYS A 90 -3.72 -8.86 5.86
C LYS A 90 -3.15 -10.13 6.49
N GLN A 91 -2.46 -10.96 5.69
CA GLN A 91 -1.80 -12.20 6.14
C GLN A 91 -0.66 -11.96 7.13
N SER A 92 0.02 -10.81 7.05
CA SER A 92 1.07 -10.44 8.01
C SER A 92 0.50 -10.07 9.38
N ILE A 93 -0.77 -9.70 9.47
CA ILE A 93 -1.43 -9.33 10.74
C ILE A 93 -2.22 -10.52 11.30
N TYR A 94 -3.10 -11.08 10.48
CA TYR A 94 -3.85 -12.30 10.78
C TYR A 94 -3.49 -13.37 9.75
N PRO A 95 -2.48 -14.21 10.04
CA PRO A 95 -2.14 -15.33 9.18
C PRO A 95 -3.34 -16.27 9.05
N SER A 96 -3.60 -16.75 7.84
CA SER A 96 -4.73 -17.64 7.56
C SER A 96 -4.31 -18.87 6.75
N SER A 97 -4.92 -20.02 7.07
CA SER A 97 -4.78 -21.29 6.36
C SER A 97 -6.15 -21.82 5.96
N MET A 98 -6.35 -22.09 4.67
CA MET A 98 -7.67 -22.43 4.10
C MET A 98 -8.80 -21.48 4.55
N LEU A 99 -8.48 -20.18 4.62
CA LEU A 99 -9.36 -19.10 5.10
C LEU A 99 -9.71 -19.16 6.59
N PHE A 100 -9.08 -19.98 7.41
CA PHE A 100 -9.16 -19.86 8.87
C PHE A 100 -7.98 -19.06 9.39
N THR A 101 -8.23 -18.02 10.18
CA THR A 101 -7.15 -17.33 10.88
C THR A 101 -6.48 -18.29 11.86
N THR A 102 -5.15 -18.28 11.91
CA THR A 102 -4.37 -19.17 12.79
C THR A 102 -3.85 -18.46 14.03
N GLY A 103 -4.00 -17.14 14.09
CA GLY A 103 -3.55 -16.29 15.18
C GLY A 103 -3.38 -14.85 14.75
N GLU A 104 -2.68 -14.09 15.57
CA GLU A 104 -2.35 -12.67 15.37
C GLU A 104 -0.83 -12.48 15.55
N THR A 105 -0.20 -11.67 14.70
CA THR A 105 1.22 -11.35 14.84
C THR A 105 1.46 -10.13 15.71
N GLY A 106 2.68 -9.98 16.23
CA GLY A 106 3.09 -8.81 17.02
C GLY A 106 3.43 -7.57 16.20
N LEU A 107 3.25 -7.59 14.87
CA LEU A 107 3.76 -6.52 14.00
C LEU A 107 3.12 -5.17 14.26
N VAL A 108 1.80 -5.12 14.49
CA VAL A 108 1.08 -3.85 14.69
C VAL A 108 1.65 -3.12 15.90
N SER A 109 1.76 -3.82 17.04
CA SER A 109 2.33 -3.26 18.26
C SER A 109 3.81 -2.91 18.12
N GLN A 110 4.59 -3.71 17.39
CA GLN A 110 6.00 -3.46 17.12
C GLN A 110 6.23 -2.16 16.31
N PHE A 111 5.43 -1.91 15.27
CA PHE A 111 5.50 -0.68 14.48
C PHE A 111 4.98 0.54 15.26
N HIS A 112 3.89 0.38 16.01
CA HIS A 112 3.40 1.44 16.91
C HIS A 112 4.43 1.83 17.97
N ALA A 113 5.17 0.87 18.54
CA ALA A 113 6.23 1.15 19.50
C ALA A 113 7.39 1.98 18.90
N ALA A 114 7.59 1.91 17.58
CA ALA A 114 8.52 2.77 16.84
C ALA A 114 7.90 4.11 16.38
N GLY A 115 6.65 4.36 16.74
CA GLY A 115 5.87 5.54 16.37
C GLY A 115 5.50 5.58 14.89
N LEU A 116 5.36 4.42 14.23
CA LEU A 116 4.85 4.32 12.87
C LEU A 116 3.37 3.97 12.90
N ASP A 117 2.55 4.71 12.16
CA ASP A 117 1.15 4.34 11.96
C ASP A 117 1.08 3.07 11.09
N VAL A 118 0.10 2.21 11.32
CA VAL A 118 -0.05 0.91 10.64
C VAL A 118 -1.34 0.89 9.84
N TYR A 119 -1.21 0.66 8.54
CA TYR A 119 -2.31 0.46 7.61
C TYR A 119 -2.36 -1.01 7.17
N ALA A 120 -3.56 -1.57 7.06
CA ALA A 120 -3.74 -2.93 6.53
C ALA A 120 -4.28 -2.89 5.09
N TYR A 121 -3.80 -3.78 4.22
CA TYR A 121 -4.20 -3.83 2.81
C TYR A 121 -4.27 -5.25 2.22
N VAL A 122 -5.07 -5.53 1.16
CA VAL A 122 -6.19 -4.73 0.64
C VAL A 122 -7.50 -5.34 1.11
N PHE A 123 -8.41 -4.52 1.64
CA PHE A 123 -9.75 -4.95 2.02
C PHE A 123 -10.67 -4.97 0.79
N ARG A 124 -11.43 -6.05 0.71
CA ARG A 124 -12.29 -6.42 -0.40
C ARG A 124 -13.64 -6.84 0.16
N ASN A 125 -14.70 -6.75 -0.64
CA ASN A 125 -16.05 -7.16 -0.22
C ASN A 125 -16.41 -8.57 -0.69
N GLU A 126 -15.67 -9.10 -1.67
CA GLU A 126 -15.93 -10.40 -2.27
C GLU A 126 -15.76 -11.50 -1.22
N PHE A 127 -16.72 -12.43 -1.17
CA PHE A 127 -16.92 -13.42 -0.10
C PHE A 127 -15.68 -14.28 0.23
N ILE A 128 -14.82 -14.56 -0.75
CA ILE A 128 -13.60 -15.37 -0.56
C ILE A 128 -12.39 -14.55 -0.07
N SER A 129 -12.57 -13.24 0.15
CA SER A 129 -11.44 -12.34 0.48
C SER A 129 -11.19 -12.23 1.97
N GLN A 130 -12.15 -12.61 2.81
CA GLN A 130 -12.07 -12.56 4.27
C GLN A 130 -11.96 -13.97 4.83
N PRO A 131 -11.16 -14.18 5.89
CA PRO A 131 -11.22 -15.40 6.66
C PRO A 131 -12.61 -15.73 7.21
N TRP A 132 -12.90 -17.02 7.39
CA TRP A 132 -14.15 -17.54 7.94
C TRP A 132 -14.43 -17.02 9.34
N ASP A 133 -13.40 -16.76 10.15
CA ASP A 133 -13.55 -16.18 11.49
C ASP A 133 -14.31 -14.84 11.43
N PHE A 134 -14.16 -14.07 10.35
CA PHE A 134 -14.88 -12.81 10.16
C PHE A 134 -16.25 -12.99 9.51
N LEU A 135 -16.80 -14.21 9.53
CA LEU A 135 -18.12 -14.55 9.01
C LEU A 135 -18.29 -14.21 7.52
N SER A 136 -17.17 -14.11 6.79
CA SER A 136 -17.11 -13.60 5.41
C SER A 136 -17.78 -12.23 5.23
N ASP A 137 -17.81 -11.41 6.28
CA ASP A 137 -18.38 -10.06 6.28
C ASP A 137 -17.27 -9.01 6.35
N ALA A 138 -17.23 -8.13 5.34
CA ALA A 138 -16.20 -7.09 5.23
C ALA A 138 -16.25 -6.05 6.37
N THR A 139 -17.39 -5.83 7.00
CA THR A 139 -17.51 -4.90 8.15
C THR A 139 -16.99 -5.56 9.42
N VAL A 140 -17.25 -6.85 9.61
CA VAL A 140 -16.67 -7.63 10.71
C VAL A 140 -15.16 -7.69 10.58
N GLU A 141 -14.65 -7.93 9.36
CA GLU A 141 -13.21 -7.90 9.09
C GLU A 141 -12.63 -6.51 9.43
N ILE A 142 -13.18 -5.42 8.90
CA ILE A 142 -12.71 -4.06 9.22
C ILE A 142 -12.75 -3.81 10.74
N ASN A 143 -13.78 -4.28 11.45
CA ASN A 143 -13.88 -4.14 12.90
C ASN A 143 -12.77 -4.89 13.65
N ALA A 144 -12.43 -6.11 13.21
CA ALA A 144 -11.33 -6.88 13.77
C ALA A 144 -10.00 -6.14 13.62
N TYR A 145 -9.74 -5.55 12.45
CA TYR A 145 -8.50 -4.79 12.22
C TYR A 145 -8.46 -3.46 12.99
N VAL A 146 -9.54 -2.67 12.93
CA VAL A 146 -9.56 -1.30 13.47
C VAL A 146 -9.81 -1.26 14.98
N ASN A 147 -10.77 -2.02 15.49
CA ASN A 147 -11.10 -2.02 16.93
C ASN A 147 -10.49 -3.21 17.68
N GLY A 148 -10.15 -4.30 17.00
CA GLY A 148 -9.47 -5.46 17.61
C GLY A 148 -7.98 -5.21 17.80
N ILE A 149 -7.20 -5.35 16.72
CA ILE A 149 -5.73 -5.17 16.77
C ILE A 149 -5.29 -3.69 16.73
N GLY A 150 -6.17 -2.79 16.29
CA GLY A 150 -5.94 -1.35 16.40
C GLY A 150 -5.12 -0.74 15.26
N VAL A 151 -5.28 -1.19 14.01
CA VAL A 151 -4.65 -0.51 12.87
C VAL A 151 -5.19 0.92 12.72
N ASP A 152 -4.32 1.84 12.29
CA ASP A 152 -4.64 3.26 12.13
C ASP A 152 -5.46 3.54 10.87
N GLY A 153 -5.40 2.63 9.89
CA GLY A 153 -6.19 2.75 8.67
C GLY A 153 -6.30 1.47 7.87
N VAL A 154 -7.25 1.46 6.94
CA VAL A 154 -7.47 0.35 6.00
C VAL A 154 -7.40 0.85 4.57
N ILE A 155 -6.69 0.12 3.72
CA ILE A 155 -6.63 0.37 2.28
C ILE A 155 -7.60 -0.61 1.62
N THR A 156 -8.60 -0.09 0.90
CA THR A 156 -9.70 -0.89 0.36
C THR A 156 -10.03 -0.54 -1.08
N ASP A 157 -10.41 -1.56 -1.86
CA ASP A 157 -11.02 -1.36 -3.18
C ASP A 157 -12.53 -0.98 -3.05
N PHE A 158 -13.10 -1.01 -1.84
CA PHE A 158 -14.53 -0.76 -1.54
C PHE A 158 -14.71 0.38 -0.51
N PRO A 159 -14.41 1.63 -0.88
CA PRO A 159 -14.45 2.76 0.07
C PRO A 159 -15.84 3.00 0.69
N GLY A 160 -16.92 2.62 0.00
CA GLY A 160 -18.28 2.69 0.56
C GLY A 160 -18.47 1.83 1.81
N THR A 161 -17.81 0.67 1.88
CA THR A 161 -17.85 -0.21 3.07
C THR A 161 -17.13 0.43 4.24
N ALA A 162 -15.90 0.91 4.03
CA ALA A 162 -15.11 1.57 5.06
C ALA A 162 -15.80 2.86 5.55
N TRP A 163 -16.41 3.63 4.65
CA TRP A 163 -17.19 4.82 5.01
C TRP A 163 -18.40 4.49 5.88
N ARG A 164 -19.16 3.44 5.52
CA ARG A 164 -20.29 2.95 6.32
C ARG A 164 -19.83 2.53 7.71
N TYR A 165 -18.74 1.78 7.80
CA TYR A 165 -18.16 1.35 9.07
C TYR A 165 -17.75 2.56 9.94
N LYS A 166 -17.00 3.51 9.38
CA LYS A 166 -16.56 4.71 10.13
C LYS A 166 -17.72 5.53 10.67
N ARG A 167 -18.82 5.64 9.89
CA ARG A 167 -20.04 6.38 10.28
C ARG A 167 -20.98 5.60 11.21
N SER A 168 -20.69 4.33 11.49
CA SER A 168 -21.54 3.53 12.39
C SER A 168 -21.59 4.16 13.77
N SER A 169 -22.81 4.44 14.25
CA SER A 169 -23.04 4.97 15.60
C SER A 169 -22.50 4.04 16.69
N CYS A 170 -22.39 2.74 16.39
CA CYS A 170 -21.92 1.75 17.36
C CYS A 170 -20.45 1.94 17.76
N ARG A 171 -19.65 2.65 16.95
CA ARG A 171 -18.24 2.96 17.27
C ARG A 171 -18.08 4.02 18.35
N ASN A 172 -19.10 4.88 18.53
CA ASN A 172 -19.07 5.99 19.49
C ASN A 172 -19.89 5.70 20.75
N MET A 173 -20.28 4.43 20.95
CA MET A 173 -20.99 4.02 22.16
C MET A 173 -19.96 3.83 23.28
N GLY A 174 -20.23 4.38 24.46
CA GLY A 174 -19.36 4.19 25.64
C GLY A 174 -19.21 2.72 26.04
N ASN A 175 -20.23 1.90 25.75
CA ASN A 175 -20.19 0.45 25.86
C ASN A 175 -20.35 -0.17 24.47
N THR A 176 -19.30 -0.82 23.96
CA THR A 176 -19.32 -1.53 22.67
C THR A 176 -20.36 -2.65 22.71
N PRO A 177 -21.40 -2.63 21.85
CA PRO A 177 -22.39 -3.70 21.79
C PRO A 177 -21.76 -5.06 21.48
N ASN A 178 -22.37 -6.15 21.95
CA ASN A 178 -21.84 -7.52 21.76
C ASN A 178 -21.56 -7.85 20.28
N PHE A 179 -22.41 -7.38 19.36
CA PHE A 179 -22.25 -7.61 17.92
C PHE A 179 -21.13 -6.76 17.27
N MET A 180 -20.58 -5.79 18.00
CA MET A 180 -19.42 -4.99 17.59
C MET A 180 -18.14 -5.39 18.33
N GLN A 181 -18.19 -6.40 19.19
CA GLN A 181 -16.98 -6.93 19.80
C GLN A 181 -16.11 -7.55 18.69
N PRO A 182 -14.80 -7.25 18.66
CA PRO A 182 -13.90 -7.83 17.67
C PRO A 182 -13.84 -9.35 17.80
N ILE A 183 -13.98 -10.06 16.69
CA ILE A 183 -13.73 -11.50 16.65
C ILE A 183 -12.25 -11.76 16.88
N GLN A 184 -11.91 -12.73 17.72
CA GLN A 184 -10.52 -13.09 17.98
C GLN A 184 -10.02 -14.07 16.92
N ALA A 185 -8.79 -13.87 16.45
CA ALA A 185 -8.18 -14.77 15.50
C ALA A 185 -8.02 -16.19 16.08
N GLY A 186 -8.23 -17.21 15.25
CA GLY A 186 -8.12 -18.62 15.63
C GLY A 186 -9.29 -19.18 16.45
N GLN A 187 -10.37 -18.41 16.65
CA GLN A 187 -11.53 -18.89 17.41
C GLN A 187 -12.22 -20.08 16.75
N LEU A 188 -12.35 -20.08 15.42
CA LEU A 188 -12.99 -21.21 14.74
C LEU A 188 -12.15 -22.49 14.83
N LEU A 189 -10.82 -22.38 14.82
CA LEU A 189 -9.93 -23.55 14.95
C LEU A 189 -10.16 -24.32 16.24
N GLN A 190 -10.51 -23.63 17.34
CA GLN A 190 -10.79 -24.25 18.63
C GLN A 190 -12.07 -25.10 18.63
N LEU A 191 -12.94 -24.91 17.64
CA LEU A 191 -14.21 -25.63 17.50
C LEU A 191 -14.10 -26.81 16.52
N MET A 192 -12.99 -26.93 15.80
CA MET A 192 -12.79 -27.96 14.78
C MET A 192 -12.28 -29.27 15.38
N ALA A 193 -12.68 -30.39 14.78
CA ALA A 193 -12.08 -31.69 15.10
C ALA A 193 -10.61 -31.72 14.62
N PRO A 194 -9.68 -32.36 15.34
CA PRO A 194 -8.26 -32.35 14.99
C PRO A 194 -7.94 -32.81 13.56
N ILE A 195 -8.72 -33.73 13.00
CA ILE A 195 -8.53 -34.24 11.63
C ILE A 195 -9.00 -33.26 10.55
N GLU A 196 -9.85 -32.30 10.90
CA GLU A 196 -10.40 -31.29 9.99
C GLU A 196 -9.60 -29.98 10.04
N LEU A 197 -8.62 -29.87 10.95
CA LEU A 197 -7.81 -28.66 11.07
C LEU A 197 -7.09 -28.37 9.76
N PRO A 198 -7.07 -27.09 9.33
CA PRO A 198 -6.34 -26.71 8.13
C PRO A 198 -4.84 -26.99 8.31
N PRO A 199 -4.10 -27.18 7.21
CA PRO A 199 -2.67 -27.44 7.29
C PRO A 199 -1.94 -26.32 8.01
N ALA A 200 -0.92 -26.67 8.79
CA ALA A 200 -0.04 -25.69 9.40
C ALA A 200 0.64 -24.84 8.31
N LEU A 201 0.67 -23.52 8.53
CA LEU A 201 1.36 -22.61 7.63
C LEU A 201 2.87 -22.80 7.74
N SER A 202 3.56 -22.64 6.62
CA SER A 202 5.01 -22.43 6.68
C SER A 202 5.30 -21.12 7.42
N PRO A 203 6.35 -21.07 8.26
CA PRO A 203 6.76 -19.83 8.92
C PRO A 203 6.97 -18.71 7.89
N MET A 204 6.44 -17.53 8.17
CA MET A 204 6.72 -16.37 7.34
C MET A 204 8.13 -15.87 7.68
N PRO A 205 8.86 -15.30 6.72
CA PRO A 205 10.16 -14.71 7.01
C PRO A 205 9.99 -13.39 7.78
N PRO A 206 10.92 -13.02 8.67
CA PRO A 206 10.94 -11.69 9.25
C PRO A 206 11.33 -10.65 8.20
N LEU A 207 10.95 -9.40 8.42
CA LEU A 207 11.47 -8.25 7.67
C LEU A 207 12.91 -7.96 8.10
N THR A 208 13.81 -7.89 7.12
CA THR A 208 15.24 -7.64 7.34
C THR A 208 15.70 -6.31 6.74
N ILE A 209 16.91 -5.86 7.07
CA ILE A 209 17.51 -4.64 6.49
C ILE A 209 17.58 -4.74 4.96
N ALA A 210 17.89 -5.92 4.42
CA ALA A 210 18.01 -6.14 2.98
C ALA A 210 16.67 -6.02 2.24
N ASP A 211 15.55 -6.24 2.95
CA ASP A 211 14.20 -6.05 2.40
C ASP A 211 13.76 -4.56 2.42
N VAL A 212 14.52 -3.68 3.09
CA VAL A 212 14.15 -2.27 3.30
C VAL A 212 15.10 -1.32 2.57
N VAL A 213 16.41 -1.58 2.60
CA VAL A 213 17.41 -0.65 2.09
C VAL A 213 17.63 -0.87 0.60
N GLU A 214 17.30 0.16 -0.19
CA GLU A 214 17.51 0.17 -1.64
C GLU A 214 18.62 1.15 -2.04
N PRO A 215 19.30 0.91 -3.17
CA PRO A 215 20.21 1.88 -3.76
C PRO A 215 19.51 3.22 -4.08
N PRO A 216 20.23 4.36 -4.07
CA PRO A 216 19.67 5.64 -4.47
C PRO A 216 19.08 5.61 -5.88
N LEU A 217 18.00 6.38 -6.09
CA LEU A 217 17.38 6.48 -7.41
C LEU A 217 18.37 7.03 -8.45
N PRO A 218 18.44 6.43 -9.63
CA PRO A 218 19.27 6.93 -10.72
C PRO A 218 18.74 8.28 -11.23
N SER A 219 19.63 9.11 -11.76
CA SER A 219 19.24 10.32 -12.46
C SER A 219 18.41 9.98 -13.71
N ALA A 220 17.37 10.77 -13.95
CA ALA A 220 16.63 10.71 -15.21
C ALA A 220 17.52 11.29 -16.31
N SER A 221 18.18 10.41 -17.05
CA SER A 221 18.93 10.77 -18.26
C SER A 221 18.13 10.25 -19.44
N ALA A 222 17.78 11.12 -20.38
CA ALA A 222 17.33 10.66 -21.68
C ALA A 222 18.47 9.84 -22.29
N THR A 223 18.28 8.53 -22.45
CA THR A 223 19.25 7.68 -23.12
C THR A 223 19.34 8.15 -24.58
N VAL A 224 20.40 8.89 -24.85
CA VAL A 224 21.14 9.17 -26.09
C VAL A 224 20.35 9.09 -27.41
N ALA A 225 20.41 10.20 -28.15
CA ALA A 225 20.02 10.42 -29.54
C ALA A 225 20.15 9.18 -30.46
N PRO A 226 19.26 9.02 -31.47
CA PRO A 226 19.42 7.96 -32.46
C PRO A 226 20.80 8.12 -33.10
N GLY A 227 21.60 7.05 -33.02
CA GLY A 227 22.92 6.99 -33.62
C GLY A 227 22.86 7.48 -35.07
N ALA A 228 23.85 8.30 -35.44
CA ALA A 228 23.98 8.87 -36.77
C ALA A 228 23.82 7.78 -37.83
N ALA A 229 22.70 7.81 -38.57
CA ALA A 229 22.55 7.06 -39.80
C ALA A 229 23.50 7.65 -40.85
N PRO A 230 24.16 6.83 -41.69
CA PRO A 230 24.94 7.35 -42.81
C PRO A 230 23.99 8.08 -43.79
N PRO A 231 24.48 9.11 -44.51
CA PRO A 231 23.63 9.98 -45.31
C PRO A 231 22.99 9.17 -46.44
N SER A 232 21.67 9.05 -46.42
CA SER A 232 20.87 8.54 -47.53
C SER A 232 20.40 9.72 -48.39
N PRO A 233 20.44 9.63 -49.73
CA PRO A 233 20.05 10.74 -50.60
C PRO A 233 18.53 10.96 -50.61
N ARG A 234 18.12 12.22 -50.62
CA ARG A 234 16.73 12.68 -50.90
C ARG A 234 16.64 13.15 -52.38
N PRO A 235 15.45 13.41 -52.96
CA PRO A 235 14.08 13.15 -52.48
C PRO A 235 13.13 12.57 -53.56
N SER A 236 11.92 12.16 -53.17
CA SER A 236 10.74 12.47 -53.99
C SER A 236 9.49 12.66 -53.11
N SER A 237 8.70 13.64 -53.53
CA SER A 237 7.58 14.29 -52.87
C SER A 237 6.31 13.43 -52.79
N GLY A 238 5.71 13.35 -51.60
CA GLY A 238 4.35 12.85 -51.41
C GLY A 238 3.71 13.52 -50.20
N HIS A 239 2.82 14.47 -50.45
CA HIS A 239 2.04 15.18 -49.44
C HIS A 239 0.98 14.26 -48.83
N HIS A 240 1.00 13.97 -47.53
CA HIS A 240 -0.22 13.62 -46.79
C HIS A 240 -0.22 14.28 -45.39
N ASN A 241 -1.21 15.15 -45.18
CA ASN A 241 -1.48 15.88 -43.94
C ASN A 241 -2.36 15.06 -42.98
N VAL A 242 -1.95 14.99 -41.70
CA VAL A 242 -2.74 15.14 -40.43
C VAL A 242 -3.83 14.06 -40.17
N ALA A 243 -4.02 13.43 -38.99
CA ALA A 243 -3.81 13.78 -37.57
C ALA A 243 -3.73 12.52 -36.68
N PRO A 244 -3.14 12.57 -35.46
CA PRO A 244 -3.34 11.53 -34.45
C PRO A 244 -4.40 11.97 -33.41
N LEU A 245 -5.51 11.23 -33.32
CA LEU A 245 -6.45 11.31 -32.20
C LEU A 245 -5.92 10.45 -31.05
N PHE A 246 -5.21 11.08 -30.10
CA PHE A 246 -4.94 10.50 -28.79
C PHE A 246 -6.09 10.89 -27.84
N PHE A 247 -6.97 9.94 -27.55
CA PHE A 247 -7.93 10.05 -26.44
C PHE A 247 -7.24 9.52 -25.18
N THR A 248 -6.69 10.40 -24.36
CA THR A 248 -6.27 10.09 -22.99
C THR A 248 -7.44 10.38 -22.04
N LEU A 249 -8.11 9.33 -21.58
CA LEU A 249 -9.13 9.43 -20.54
C LEU A 249 -8.42 9.44 -19.17
N LEU A 250 -8.18 10.63 -18.62
CA LEU A 250 -7.63 10.80 -17.28
C LEU A 250 -8.77 10.63 -16.25
N MET A 251 -8.88 9.46 -15.64
CA MET A 251 -9.78 9.22 -14.50
C MET A 251 -9.03 9.53 -13.19
N ILE A 252 -9.24 10.74 -12.68
CA ILE A 252 -8.75 11.18 -11.37
C ILE A 252 -9.67 10.59 -10.31
N CYS A 253 -9.30 9.45 -9.71
CA CYS A 253 -9.89 9.01 -8.46
C CYS A 253 -9.20 9.74 -7.31
N VAL A 254 -9.87 10.78 -6.80
CA VAL A 254 -9.54 11.41 -5.51
C VAL A 254 -9.89 10.39 -4.42
N TYR A 255 -8.87 9.87 -3.72
CA TYR A 255 -9.09 9.13 -2.49
C TYR A 255 -8.99 10.10 -1.32
N LEU A 256 -10.07 10.18 -0.55
CA LEU A 256 -10.09 10.85 0.74
C LEU A 256 -9.28 9.96 1.70
N LEU A 257 -8.11 10.43 2.14
CA LEU A 257 -7.49 9.94 3.37
C LEU A 257 -8.47 10.23 4.51
N ILE A 258 -8.90 9.18 5.18
CA ILE A 258 -9.95 9.13 6.21
C ILE A 258 -9.37 8.38 7.40
#